data_AF-A0A9K3DB37-F1
#
_entry.id   AF-A0A9K3DB37-F1
#
_cell.length_a   1.000
_cell.length_b   1.000
_cell.length_c   1.000
_cell.angle_alpha   90.00
_cell.angle_beta   90.00
_cell.angle_gamma   90.00
#
_symmetry.space_group_name_H-M   'P 1'
#
loop_
_entity.id
_entity.type
_entity.pdbx_description
1 polymer ?
#
loop_
_entity_poly.entity_id
_entity_poly.type
_entity_poly.pdbx_seq_one_letter_code
_entity_poly.pdbx_strand_id
1 'polypeptide(L)' 'KNLILSGIKSVTVHDSVAASWTDLSSNFYLSEADIGRNRAEVCVPQLQELNTSVGVHCHTSQADLLNPGTG' A
#
# COMPACT_ATOMS: atom_id res chain seq x y z
N LYS A 1 -4.77 7.36 3.40
CA LYS A 1 -5.84 8.35 3.11
C LYS A 1 -5.52 9.78 3.57
N ASN A 2 -5.40 10.07 4.87
CA ASN A 2 -5.35 11.46 5.35
C ASN A 2 -4.19 12.29 4.78
N LEU A 3 -2.99 11.71 4.64
CA LEU A 3 -1.84 12.38 4.03
C LEU A 3 -2.06 12.77 2.56
N ILE A 4 -2.83 11.96 1.82
CA ILE A 4 -3.18 12.23 0.42
C ILE A 4 -4.19 13.38 0.35
N LEU A 5 -5.20 13.35 1.23
CA LEU A 5 -6.20 14.41 1.33
C LEU A 5 -5.59 15.74 1.79
N SER A 6 -4.52 15.72 2.60
CA SER A 6 -3.82 16.95 3.01
C SER A 6 -2.95 17.57 1.92
N GLY A 7 -2.81 16.92 0.76
CA GLY A 7 -2.11 17.50 -0.39
C GLY A 7 -0.58 17.52 -0.28
N ILE A 8 0.03 16.54 0.39
CA ILE A 8 1.50 16.40 0.33
C ILE A 8 1.96 16.03 -1.08
N LYS A 9 3.23 16.25 -1.42
CA LYS A 9 3.74 15.99 -2.78
C LYS A 9 3.57 14.53 -3.21
N SER A 10 3.93 13.57 -2.35
CA SER A 10 3.89 12.15 -2.68
C SER A 10 3.84 11.25 -1.44
N VAL A 11 3.23 10.08 -1.57
CA VAL A 11 3.18 9.00 -0.58
C VAL A 11 3.64 7.70 -1.25
N THR A 12 4.47 6.93 -0.55
CA THR A 12 4.73 5.52 -0.90
C THR A 12 4.03 4.62 0.11
N VAL A 13 3.16 3.73 -0.38
CA VAL A 13 2.53 2.69 0.42
C VAL A 13 3.43 1.46 0.38
N HIS A 14 3.95 1.08 1.54
CA HIS A 14 4.79 -0.10 1.68
C HIS A 14 4.04 -1.21 2.39
N ASP A 15 3.95 -2.38 1.74
CA ASP A 15 3.43 -3.60 2.34
C ASP A 15 4.05 -4.80 1.63
N SER A 16 4.60 -5.75 2.38
CA SER A 16 5.24 -6.96 1.85
C SER A 16 4.32 -8.17 1.84
N VAL A 17 3.08 -8.04 2.30
CA VAL A 17 2.17 -9.16 2.51
C VAL A 17 0.97 -9.10 1.56
N ALA A 18 0.52 -10.28 1.14
CA ALA A 18 -0.69 -10.44 0.34
C ALA A 18 -1.97 -10.25 1.18
N ALA A 19 -3.05 -9.85 0.51
CA ALA A 19 -4.38 -9.76 1.09
C ALA A 19 -4.89 -11.15 1.51
N SER A 20 -5.47 -11.19 2.70
CA SER A 20 -6.06 -12.36 3.32
C SER A 20 -7.50 -12.07 3.76
N TRP A 21 -8.25 -13.12 4.07
CA TRP A 21 -9.65 -12.99 4.51
C TRP A 21 -9.83 -12.06 5.71
N THR A 22 -8.86 -12.04 6.63
CA THR A 22 -8.91 -11.17 7.80
C THR A 22 -8.77 -9.69 7.45
N ASP A 23 -8.09 -9.38 6.34
CA ASP A 23 -7.89 -7.99 5.89
C ASP A 23 -9.19 -7.37 5.36
N LEU A 24 -10.10 -8.17 4.79
CA LEU A 24 -11.38 -7.66 4.24
C LEU A 24 -12.26 -6.97 5.28
N SER A 25 -12.15 -7.37 6.56
CA SER A 25 -12.91 -6.77 7.66
C SER A 25 -12.45 -5.37 8.04
N SER A 26 -11.22 -5.00 7.70
CA SER A 26 -10.56 -3.78 8.19
C SER A 26 -10.02 -2.89 7.08
N ASN A 27 -9.93 -3.39 5.85
CA ASN A 27 -9.43 -2.65 4.70
C ASN A 27 -10.53 -2.45 3.65
N PHE A 28 -11.11 -1.24 3.65
CA PHE A 28 -12.17 -0.84 2.72
C PHE A 28 -11.77 -0.91 1.23
N TYR A 29 -10.47 -0.94 0.93
CA TYR A 29 -9.95 -0.97 -0.43
C TYR A 29 -9.82 -2.40 -1.01
N LEU A 30 -9.99 -3.43 -0.20
CA LEU A 30 -9.87 -4.82 -0.63
C LEU A 30 -11.25 -5.45 -0.90
N SER A 31 -11.28 -6.36 -1.85
CA SER A 31 -12.41 -7.25 -2.11
C SER A 31 -11.98 -8.73 -2.07
N GLU A 32 -12.94 -9.66 -2.11
CA GLU A 32 -12.64 -11.10 -2.20
C GLU A 32 -11.79 -11.45 -3.42
N ALA A 33 -11.94 -10.71 -4.52
CA ALA A 33 -11.15 -10.90 -5.74
C ALA A 33 -9.66 -10.53 -5.58
N ASP A 34 -9.33 -9.82 -4.50
CA ASP A 34 -7.97 -9.35 -4.23
C ASP A 34 -7.17 -10.28 -3.31
N ILE A 35 -7.81 -11.31 -2.76
CA ILE A 35 -7.14 -12.30 -1.91
C ILE A 35 -5.96 -12.94 -2.66
N GLY A 36 -4.79 -12.94 -2.03
CA GLY A 36 -3.54 -13.41 -2.61
C GLY A 36 -2.74 -12.35 -3.40
N ARG A 37 -3.31 -11.17 -3.69
CA ARG A 37 -2.58 -10.03 -4.27
C ARG A 37 -1.97 -9.16 -3.18
N ASN A 38 -0.90 -8.43 -3.48
CA ASN A 38 -0.29 -7.55 -2.49
C ASN A 38 -1.26 -6.41 -2.06
N ARG A 39 -1.38 -6.17 -0.75
CA ARG A 39 -2.34 -5.16 -0.24
C ARG A 39 -2.04 -3.75 -0.71
N ALA A 40 -0.77 -3.35 -0.74
CA ALA A 40 -0.37 -2.03 -1.21
C ALA A 40 -0.69 -1.85 -2.70
N GLU A 41 -0.40 -2.85 -3.54
CA GLU A 41 -0.71 -2.80 -4.98
C GLU A 41 -2.20 -2.61 -5.25
N VAL A 42 -3.05 -3.30 -4.49
CA VAL A 42 -4.51 -3.19 -4.63
C VAL A 42 -5.02 -1.81 -4.18
N CYS A 43 -4.45 -1.25 -3.10
CA CYS A 43 -4.90 0.02 -2.55
C CYS A 43 -4.47 1.24 -3.38
N VAL A 44 -3.30 1.19 -4.04
CA VAL A 44 -2.69 2.37 -4.69
C VAL A 44 -3.60 3.05 -5.72
N PRO A 45 -4.28 2.35 -6.65
CA PRO A 45 -5.17 3.00 -7.61
C PRO A 45 -6.29 3.81 -6.93
N GLN A 46 -6.96 3.22 -5.94
CA GLN A 46 -8.06 3.88 -5.22
C GLN A 46 -7.55 5.04 -4.34
N LEU A 47 -6.34 4.91 -3.78
CA LEU A 47 -5.69 5.98 -3.04
C LEU A 47 -5.29 7.16 -3.96
N GLN A 48 -4.86 6.87 -5.18
CA GLN A 48 -4.51 7.88 -6.19
C GLN A 48 -5.73 8.71 -6.62
N GLU A 49 -6.91 8.10 -6.69
CA GLU A 49 -8.17 8.78 -7.02
C GLU A 49 -8.62 9.81 -5.98
N LEU A 50 -8.19 9.68 -4.72
CA LEU A 50 -8.56 10.63 -3.66
C LEU A 50 -7.99 12.04 -3.89
N ASN A 51 -6.83 12.13 -4.53
CA ASN A 51 -6.22 13.40 -4.91
C ASN A 51 -5.18 13.17 -6.01
N THR A 52 -5.55 13.50 -7.25
CA THR A 52 -4.70 13.31 -8.44
C THR A 52 -3.44 14.20 -8.45
N SER A 53 -3.37 15.21 -7.57
CA SER A 53 -2.19 16.06 -7.44
C SER A 53 -1.09 15.45 -6.56
N VAL A 54 -1.40 14.40 -5.79
CA VAL A 54 -0.46 13.68 -4.94
C VAL A 54 0.04 12.44 -5.68
N GLY A 55 1.36 12.27 -5.81
CA GLY A 55 1.92 11.03 -6.35
C GLY A 55 1.77 9.88 -5.36
N VAL A 56 1.08 8.80 -5.74
CA VAL A 56 0.93 7.61 -4.89
C VAL A 56 1.68 6.43 -5.52
N HIS A 57 2.61 5.85 -4.76
CA HIS A 57 3.47 4.76 -5.23
C HIS A 57 3.34 3.51 -4.35
N CYS A 58 3.65 2.34 -4.91
CA CYS A 58 3.70 1.07 -4.20
C CYS A 58 5.16 0.62 -3.98
N HIS A 59 5.46 0.02 -2.83
CA HIS A 59 6.71 -0.71 -2.61
C HIS A 59 6.43 -2.02 -1.87
N THR A 60 6.77 -3.16 -2.46
CA THR A 60 6.35 -4.49 -1.97
C THR A 60 7.49 -5.37 -1.44
N SER A 61 8.74 -4.92 -1.51
CA SER A 61 9.89 -5.69 -1.01
C SER A 61 9.78 -5.91 0.50
N GLN A 62 10.36 -6.99 1.03
CA GLN A 62 10.58 -7.07 2.46
C GLN A 62 11.61 -6.01 2.86
N ALA A 63 11.30 -5.23 3.89
CA ALA A 63 12.27 -4.33 4.48
C ALA A 63 13.31 -5.20 5.22
N ASP A 64 14.47 -5.43 4.60
CA ASP A 64 15.64 -6.02 5.25
C ASP A 64 16.24 -5.03 6.27
N LEU A 65 15.48 -4.69 7.32
CA LEU A 65 15.93 -3.77 8.37
C LEU A 65 16.74 -4.48 9.48
N LEU A 66 17.27 -5.68 9.22
CA LEU A 66 18.03 -6.47 10.20
C LEU A 66 19.37 -7.04 9.70
N ASN A 67 19.85 -6.68 8.50
CA ASN A 67 21.21 -7.06 8.07
C ASN A 67 22.09 -5.84 7.77
N PRO A 68 22.77 -5.25 8.77
CA PRO A 68 23.82 -4.25 8.54
C PRO A 68 25.13 -4.86 8.00
N GLY A 69 25.10 -6.03 7.34
CA GLY A 69 26.32 -6.72 6.94
C GLY A 69 26.12 -7.78 5.86
N THR A 70 26.28 -7.37 4.62
CA THR A 70 26.96 -8.18 3.60
C THR A 70 27.85 -7.22 2.83
N GLY A 71 29.17 -7.37 3.01
CA GLY A 71 30.19 -6.63 2.25
C GLY A 71 30.32 -7.10 0.81
#